data_AF-A0A413RPT1-F1
#
_entry.id   AF-A0A413RPT1-F1
#
_cell.length_a   1.000
_cell.length_b   1.000
_cell.length_c   1.000
_cell.angle_alpha   90.00
_cell.angle_beta   90.00
_cell.angle_gamma   90.00
#
_symmetry.space_group_name_H-M   'P 1'
#
loop_
_entity.id
_entity.type
_entity.pdbx_description
1 polymer ?
#
loop_
_entity_poly.entity_id
_entity_poly.type
_entity_poly.pdbx_seq_one_letter_code
_entity_poly.pdbx_strand_id
1 'polypeptide(L)'
;MSTLTSADDVPQPLVVRTVALDGLGTDDATTPDPADLLGLLPADAPLAWVRRGDGLVGWGEALRVEVAGPTRFADAERAWREVLARA
;
A
#
# COMPACT_ATOMS: atom_id res chain seq x y z
N MET A 1 2.18 -20.65 -15.86
CA MET A 1 2.97 -20.30 -14.66
C MET A 1 4.18 -19.54 -15.17
N SER A 2 4.06 -18.22 -15.30
CA SER A 2 5.07 -17.36 -15.93
C SER A 2 5.53 -16.32 -14.92
N THR A 3 6.75 -16.45 -14.44
CA THR A 3 7.45 -15.42 -13.67
C THR A 3 8.10 -14.46 -14.65
N LEU A 4 7.55 -13.25 -14.79
CA LEU A 4 8.25 -12.13 -15.41
C LEU A 4 9.10 -11.46 -14.33
N THR A 5 10.40 -11.74 -14.31
CA THR A 5 11.36 -10.91 -13.60
C THR A 5 11.55 -9.64 -14.42
N SER A 6 10.84 -8.57 -14.07
CA SER A 6 11.04 -7.24 -14.68
C SER A 6 12.38 -6.65 -14.23
N ALA A 7 13.09 -6.02 -15.16
CA ALA A 7 14.42 -5.42 -15.01
C ALA A 7 14.48 -4.16 -14.11
N ASP A 8 13.57 -4.02 -13.15
CA ASP A 8 13.31 -2.81 -12.35
C ASP A 8 13.80 -2.94 -10.89
N ASP A 9 14.76 -3.84 -10.65
CA ASP A 9 15.23 -4.30 -9.32
C ASP A 9 16.07 -3.25 -8.57
N VAL A 10 15.99 -1.98 -8.98
CA VAL A 10 16.50 -0.85 -8.21
C VAL A 10 15.28 -0.10 -7.69
N PRO A 11 15.12 0.09 -6.36
CA PRO A 11 13.99 0.82 -5.83
C PRO A 11 13.99 2.24 -6.40
N GLN A 12 13.06 2.50 -7.33
CA GLN A 12 12.83 3.85 -7.84
C GLN A 12 12.30 4.72 -6.67
N PRO A 13 12.68 6.00 -6.60
CA PRO A 13 12.15 6.89 -5.58
C PRO A 13 10.62 6.90 -5.66
N LEU A 14 9.96 6.72 -4.52
CA LEU A 14 8.50 6.76 -4.45
C LEU A 14 8.02 8.14 -4.90
N VAL A 15 7.39 8.22 -6.08
CA VAL A 15 6.80 9.46 -6.60
C VAL A 15 5.33 9.49 -6.24
N VAL A 16 4.92 10.44 -5.39
CA VAL A 16 3.51 10.72 -5.12
C VAL A 16 3.01 11.71 -6.16
N ARG A 17 1.94 11.36 -6.90
CA ARG A 17 1.29 12.25 -7.86
C ARG A 17 -0.20 12.29 -7.58
N THR A 18 -0.76 13.50 -7.52
CA THR A 18 -2.21 13.70 -7.53
C THR A 18 -2.66 13.74 -8.98
N VAL A 19 -3.57 12.85 -9.34
CA VAL A 19 -4.21 12.82 -10.67
C VAL A 19 -5.71 12.92 -10.47
N ALA A 20 -6.39 13.61 -11.39
CA ALA A 20 -7.84 13.60 -11.43
C ALA A 20 -8.32 12.16 -11.72
N LEU A 21 -9.34 11.72 -11.00
CA LEU A 21 -9.95 10.42 -11.19
C LEU A 21 -11.08 10.54 -12.21
N ASP A 22 -10.71 10.88 -13.43
CA ASP A 22 -11.65 10.98 -14.53
C ASP A 22 -12.12 9.58 -14.93
N GLY A 23 -13.43 9.33 -14.97
CA GLY A 23 -14.01 8.05 -15.39
C GLY A 23 -14.21 7.01 -14.29
N LEU A 24 -13.98 7.35 -13.02
CA LEU A 24 -14.57 6.59 -11.91
C LEU A 24 -16.07 6.93 -11.84
N GLY A 25 -16.92 5.95 -12.13
CA GLY A 25 -18.37 6.08 -12.06
C GLY A 25 -19.04 4.98 -12.86
N THR A 26 -19.86 4.16 -12.21
CA THR A 26 -20.76 3.23 -12.90
C THR A 26 -21.95 4.04 -13.42
N ASP A 27 -22.04 4.18 -14.74
CA ASP A 27 -23.17 4.63 -15.55
C ASP A 27 -24.18 5.60 -14.86
N ASP A 28 -24.17 6.86 -15.31
CA ASP A 28 -25.21 7.91 -15.11
C ASP A 28 -25.03 8.94 -13.97
N ALA A 29 -23.84 9.10 -13.39
CA ALA A 29 -23.54 10.24 -12.51
C ALA A 29 -22.23 10.95 -12.87
N THR A 30 -22.30 12.23 -13.21
CA THR A 30 -21.18 13.13 -13.57
C THR A 30 -20.14 13.35 -12.43
N THR A 31 -20.31 12.71 -11.28
CA THR A 31 -19.43 12.88 -10.12
C THR A 31 -18.84 11.52 -9.72
N PRO A 32 -17.51 11.38 -9.76
CA PRO A 32 -16.83 10.21 -9.22
C PRO A 32 -17.22 9.93 -7.77
N ASP A 33 -17.60 8.69 -7.45
CA ASP A 33 -17.75 8.25 -6.08
C ASP A 33 -16.39 7.80 -5.56
N PRO A 34 -15.87 8.35 -4.44
CA PRO A 34 -14.66 7.82 -3.80
C PRO A 34 -14.72 6.31 -3.51
N ALA A 35 -15.91 5.70 -3.40
CA ALA A 35 -16.09 4.26 -3.27
C ALA A 35 -15.61 3.48 -4.51
N ASP A 36 -15.59 4.08 -5.70
CA ASP A 36 -15.13 3.44 -6.94
C ASP A 36 -13.63 3.07 -6.87
N LEU A 37 -12.85 3.78 -6.06
CA LEU A 37 -11.44 3.45 -5.80
C LEU A 37 -11.28 2.10 -5.10
N LEU A 38 -12.27 1.67 -4.32
CA LEU A 38 -12.23 0.38 -3.65
C LEU A 38 -12.30 -0.76 -4.68
N GLY A 39 -12.91 -0.54 -5.84
CA GLY A 39 -12.96 -1.50 -6.95
C GLY A 39 -11.61 -1.72 -7.64
N LEU A 40 -10.62 -0.83 -7.46
CA LEU A 40 -9.26 -1.00 -7.97
C LEU A 40 -8.39 -1.89 -7.09
N LEU A 41 -8.84 -2.17 -5.86
CA LEU A 41 -8.06 -2.93 -4.90
C LEU A 41 -8.24 -4.43 -5.17
N PRO A 42 -7.14 -5.21 -5.15
CA PRO A 42 -7.26 -6.66 -5.09
C PRO A 42 -8.15 -7.07 -3.90
N ALA A 43 -8.98 -8.10 -4.07
CA ALA A 43 -9.87 -8.59 -3.02
C ALA A 43 -9.11 -9.11 -1.78
N ASP A 44 -7.85 -9.49 -1.95
CA ASP A 44 -7.04 -10.13 -0.90
C ASP A 44 -6.33 -9.10 -0.01
N ALA A 45 -6.76 -9.07 1.25
CA ALA A 45 -6.14 -8.34 2.35
C ALA A 45 -5.86 -6.84 2.07
N PRO A 46 -6.86 -6.04 1.64
CA PRO A 46 -6.66 -4.60 1.52
C PRO A 46 -6.49 -3.96 2.90
N LEU A 47 -5.48 -3.09 3.03
CA LEU A 47 -5.23 -2.26 4.20
C LEU A 47 -5.34 -0.79 3.80
N ALA A 48 -6.17 -0.03 4.51
CA ALA A 48 -6.31 1.39 4.31
C ALA A 48 -5.92 2.15 5.58
N TRP A 49 -5.11 3.20 5.42
CA TRP A 49 -4.83 4.19 6.45
C TRP A 49 -5.33 5.55 5.96
N VAL A 50 -6.29 6.15 6.67
CA VAL A 50 -6.86 7.46 6.32
C VAL A 50 -6.81 8.37 7.54
N ARG A 51 -6.28 9.58 7.38
CA ARG A 51 -6.17 10.59 8.43
C ARG A 51 -6.28 12.00 7.84
N ARG A 52 -7.26 12.78 8.33
CA ARG A 52 -7.48 14.20 7.96
C ARG A 52 -7.69 14.45 6.46
N GLY A 53 -8.33 13.51 5.76
CA GLY A 53 -8.61 13.63 4.32
C GLY A 53 -7.51 13.06 3.43
N ASP A 54 -6.35 12.70 4.00
CA ASP A 54 -5.27 12.01 3.28
C ASP A 54 -5.25 10.53 3.64
N GLY A 55 -4.72 9.68 2.76
CA GLY A 55 -4.59 8.27 3.06
C GLY A 55 -3.71 7.47 2.10
N LEU A 56 -3.43 6.24 2.51
CA LEU A 56 -2.69 5.22 1.76
C LEU A 56 -3.53 3.94 1.73
N VAL A 57 -3.48 3.26 0.60
CA VAL A 57 -4.01 1.90 0.48
C VAL A 57 -2.88 0.97 0.07
N GLY A 58 -2.77 -0.15 0.78
CA GLY A 58 -1.87 -1.26 0.45
C GLY A 58 -2.65 -2.55 0.24
N TRP A 59 -2.06 -3.46 -0.52
CA TRP A 59 -2.59 -4.80 -0.76
C TRP A 59 -1.48 -5.82 -0.61
N GLY A 60 -1.84 -7.03 -0.19
CA GLY A 60 -0.89 -8.09 0.11
C GLY A 60 -0.01 -7.78 1.34
N GLU A 61 1.08 -8.52 1.46
CA GLU A 61 2.01 -8.40 2.58
C GLU A 61 3.44 -8.60 2.09
N ALA A 62 4.27 -7.57 2.23
CA ALA A 62 5.70 -7.66 1.91
C ALA A 62 6.51 -8.24 3.08
N LEU A 63 6.09 -7.97 4.32
CA LEU A 63 6.77 -8.40 5.53
C LEU A 63 5.79 -8.44 6.70
N ARG A 64 5.85 -9.52 7.50
CA ARG A 64 5.21 -9.60 8.82
C ARG A 64 6.25 -9.78 9.92
N VAL A 65 6.13 -8.96 10.96
CA VAL A 65 6.96 -9.05 12.17
C VAL A 65 6.03 -9.21 13.37
N GLU A 66 6.11 -10.37 14.03
CA GLU A 66 5.35 -10.66 15.24
C GLU A 66 6.22 -10.45 16.48
N VAL A 67 5.74 -9.65 17.43
CA VAL A 67 6.47 -9.30 18.66
C VAL A 67 5.56 -9.42 19.87
N ALA A 68 6.12 -9.82 21.01
CA ALA A 68 5.39 -10.00 22.26
C ALA A 68 6.24 -9.58 23.46
N GLY A 69 5.59 -9.42 24.61
CA GLY A 69 6.26 -9.11 25.88
C GLY A 69 6.54 -7.61 26.12
N PRO A 70 7.28 -7.30 27.20
CA PRO A 70 7.52 -5.92 27.64
C PRO A 70 8.34 -5.09 26.65
N THR A 71 9.25 -5.71 25.90
CA THR A 71 10.18 -5.05 24.96
C THR A 71 9.68 -4.97 23.53
N ARG A 72 8.46 -5.48 23.25
CA ARG A 72 7.91 -5.69 21.89
C ARG A 72 8.08 -4.51 20.92
N PHE A 73 7.96 -3.27 21.41
CA PHE A 73 8.13 -2.09 20.55
C PHE A 73 9.58 -1.86 20.13
N ALA A 74 10.53 -2.03 21.06
CA ALA A 74 11.96 -1.96 20.75
C ALA A 74 12.38 -3.11 19.83
N ASP A 75 11.79 -4.29 20.01
CA ASP A 75 12.01 -5.44 19.15
C ASP A 75 11.49 -5.20 17.72
N ALA A 76 10.29 -4.63 17.58
CA ALA A 76 9.73 -4.26 16.29
C ALA A 76 10.56 -3.17 15.59
N GLU A 77 11.01 -2.15 16.33
CA GLU A 77 11.88 -1.10 15.80
C GLU A 77 13.21 -1.67 15.28
N ARG A 78 13.85 -2.54 16.05
CA ARG A 78 15.09 -3.21 15.62
C ARG A 78 14.88 -4.03 14.35
N ALA A 79 13.85 -4.87 14.32
CA ALA A 79 13.53 -5.68 13.15
C ALA A 79 13.30 -4.81 11.90
N TRP A 80 12.61 -3.68 12.06
CA TRP A 80 12.40 -2.74 10.94
C TRP A 80 13.69 -2.10 10.44
N ARG A 81 14.57 -1.66 11.35
CA ARG A 81 15.89 -1.09 10.98
C ARG A 81 16.74 -2.09 10.21
N GLU A 82 16.68 -3.37 10.59
CA GLU A 82 17.41 -4.44 9.90
C GLU A 82 16.92 -4.68 8.47
N VAL A 83 15.62 -4.52 8.22
CA VAL A 83 15.03 -4.57 6.87
C VAL A 83 15.53 -3.40 6.05
N LEU A 84 15.44 -2.17 6.59
CA LEU A 84 15.89 -0.96 5.90
C LEU A 84 17.38 -0.97 5.58
N ALA A 85 18.21 -1.60 6.40
CA ALA A 85 19.64 -1.72 6.13
C ALA A 85 19.99 -2.61 4.92
N ARG A 86 19.01 -3.38 4.41
CA ARG A 86 19.17 -4.33 3.30
C ARG A 86 18.35 -3.97 2.07
N ALA A 87 17.62 -2.85 2.12
CA ALA A 87 16.74 -2.35 1.06
C ALA A 87 17.45 -1.34 0.17
#